data_AF-A0A968XMB2-F1
#
_entry.id   AF-A0A968XMB2-F1
#
_cell.length_a   1.000
_cell.length_b   1.000
_cell.length_c   1.000
_cell.angle_alpha   90.00
_cell.angle_beta   90.00
_cell.angle_gamma   90.00
#
_symmetry.space_group_name_H-M   'P 1'
#
loop_
_entity.id
_entity.type
_entity.pdbx_description
1 polymer ?
#
loop_
_entity_poly.entity_id
_entity_poly.type
_entity_poly.pdbx_seq_one_letter_code
_entity_poly.pdbx_strand_id
1 'polypeptide(L)'
;MLPTERYGVARTEKIVVIALVLLTLPLVLIIGLVASRRKKKQEAKEKAESEAQATEKTAPQQLNKGVVSDDIHSSEETVQFLKSSNLGSGKDAVYELPWYLVIGGPKSGKSSLSLASGLNFQTLPSQRQSELKFIRPTRNVDWRVTSDAVFLDTAGRYQLEGAEEGEWTGLLETIKKYRPNRPLDGMIVSVNVERILHSDDNEIEQMAKVLRGRIDEVTQKTKIRFSVLFWFYVTPIQSKAFGILFQIR
;
A
#
# COMPACT_ATOMS: atom_id res chain seq x y z
N MET A 1 -44.33 26.44 77.31
CA MET A 1 -44.79 26.04 75.96
C MET A 1 -43.77 26.61 74.98
N LEU A 2 -42.86 25.77 74.47
CA LEU A 2 -41.79 26.20 73.55
C LEU A 2 -42.25 26.00 72.09
N PRO A 3 -41.99 26.95 71.17
CA PRO A 3 -42.34 26.79 69.76
C PRO A 3 -41.26 25.96 69.05
N THR A 4 -41.68 24.89 68.38
CA THR A 4 -40.82 24.06 67.54
C THR A 4 -40.62 24.70 66.16
N GLU A 5 -39.36 24.92 65.80
CA GLU A 5 -38.94 25.42 64.49
C GLU A 5 -39.47 24.59 63.31
N ARG A 6 -40.12 25.26 62.35
CA ARG A 6 -40.43 24.73 61.01
C ARG A 6 -39.60 25.42 59.93
N TYR A 7 -38.28 25.52 60.10
CA TYR A 7 -37.39 26.21 59.15
C TYR A 7 -36.54 25.29 58.25
N GLY A 8 -36.68 23.96 58.34
CA GLY A 8 -35.79 23.00 57.67
C GLY A 8 -36.18 22.56 56.24
N VAL A 9 -37.46 22.40 55.92
CA VAL A 9 -37.90 21.66 54.71
C VAL A 9 -37.79 22.48 53.41
N ALA A 10 -38.17 23.76 53.45
CA ALA A 10 -38.18 24.60 52.26
C ALA A 10 -36.76 24.98 51.76
N ARG A 11 -35.73 24.83 52.61
CA ARG A 11 -34.34 25.16 52.27
C ARG A 11 -33.64 23.95 51.62
N THR A 12 -33.88 22.74 52.12
CA THR A 12 -33.36 21.50 51.55
C THR A 12 -33.94 21.18 50.17
N GLU A 13 -35.24 21.41 49.96
CA GLU A 13 -35.87 21.22 48.62
C GLU A 13 -35.21 22.10 47.55
N LYS A 14 -34.93 23.37 47.88
CA LYS A 14 -34.26 24.30 46.95
C LYS A 14 -32.83 23.88 46.65
N ILE A 15 -32.09 23.38 47.65
CA ILE A 15 -30.72 22.89 47.47
C ILE A 15 -30.68 21.64 46.58
N VAL A 16 -31.64 20.71 46.75
CA VAL A 16 -31.73 19.49 45.93
C VAL A 16 -32.06 19.83 44.47
N VAL A 17 -32.98 20.77 44.22
CA VAL A 17 -33.30 21.21 42.85
C VAL A 17 -32.11 21.89 42.20
N ILE A 18 -31.39 22.76 42.91
CA ILE A 18 -30.18 23.41 42.39
C ILE A 18 -29.08 22.39 42.08
N ALA A 19 -28.88 21.39 42.95
CA ALA A 19 -27.89 20.33 42.72
C ALA A 19 -28.24 19.45 41.51
N LEU A 20 -29.51 19.11 41.30
CA LEU A 20 -29.98 18.34 40.14
C LEU A 20 -29.79 19.11 38.83
N VAL A 21 -30.07 20.42 38.83
CA VAL A 21 -29.87 21.28 37.65
C VAL A 21 -28.38 21.43 37.34
N LEU A 22 -27.53 21.60 38.36
CA LEU A 22 -26.07 21.69 38.21
C LEU A 22 -25.42 20.39 37.71
N LEU A 23 -26.01 19.23 37.98
CA LEU A 23 -25.51 17.94 37.51
C LEU A 23 -25.96 17.60 36.08
N THR A 24 -27.20 17.94 35.73
CA THR A 24 -27.81 17.55 34.45
C THR A 24 -27.38 18.45 33.29
N LEU A 25 -27.22 19.76 33.51
CA LEU A 25 -26.78 20.70 32.49
C LEU A 25 -25.40 20.39 31.87
N PRO A 26 -24.31 20.14 32.64
CA PRO A 26 -23.00 19.83 32.06
C PRO A 26 -22.99 18.48 31.34
N LEU A 27 -23.77 17.50 31.82
CA LEU A 27 -23.86 16.18 31.19
C LEU A 27 -24.48 16.26 29.79
N VAL A 28 -25.57 17.01 29.63
CA VAL A 28 -26.22 17.27 28.33
C VAL A 28 -25.27 18.03 27.39
N LEU A 29 -24.53 19.00 27.92
CA LEU A 29 -23.57 19.80 27.15
C LEU A 29 -22.38 18.94 26.65
N ILE A 30 -21.85 18.04 27.48
CA ILE A 30 -20.80 17.10 27.11
C ILE A 30 -21.28 16.11 26.04
N ILE A 31 -22.48 15.53 26.21
CA ILE A 31 -23.06 14.61 25.21
C ILE A 31 -23.27 15.34 23.88
N GLY A 32 -23.78 16.58 23.91
CA GLY A 32 -23.95 17.42 22.72
C GLY A 32 -22.64 17.72 22.01
N LEU A 33 -21.57 18.04 22.74
CA LEU A 33 -20.24 18.29 22.17
C LEU A 33 -19.61 17.03 21.56
N VAL A 34 -19.74 15.88 22.22
CA VAL A 34 -19.22 14.60 21.70
C VAL A 34 -20.00 14.16 20.45
N ALA A 35 -21.34 14.29 20.47
CA ALA A 35 -22.17 13.98 19.31
C ALA A 35 -21.89 14.92 18.12
N SER A 36 -21.70 16.22 18.38
CA SER A 36 -21.33 17.20 17.36
C SER A 36 -19.96 16.92 16.74
N ARG A 37 -18.97 16.50 17.55
CA ARG A 37 -17.65 16.09 17.05
C ARG A 37 -17.69 14.81 16.22
N ARG A 38 -18.56 13.85 16.57
CA ARG A 38 -18.76 12.62 15.79
C ARG A 38 -19.40 12.91 14.43
N LYS A 39 -20.42 13.78 14.38
CA LYS A 39 -21.03 14.23 13.12
C LYS A 39 -20.02 14.95 12.22
N LYS A 40 -19.25 15.91 12.76
CA LYS A 40 -18.18 16.58 11.99
C LYS A 40 -17.09 15.64 11.49
N LYS A 41 -16.76 14.58 12.24
CA LYS A 41 -15.77 13.57 11.83
C LYS A 41 -16.31 12.62 10.75
N GLN A 42 -17.62 12.31 10.79
CA GLN A 42 -18.28 11.53 9.74
C GLN A 42 -18.43 12.36 8.46
N GLU A 43 -18.86 13.61 8.56
CA GLU A 43 -18.93 14.53 7.42
C GLU A 43 -17.55 14.82 6.82
N ALA A 44 -16.49 14.92 7.65
CA ALA A 44 -15.12 15.05 7.16
C ALA A 44 -14.58 13.74 6.54
N LYS A 45 -15.06 12.58 6.99
CA LYS A 45 -14.70 11.28 6.40
C LYS A 45 -15.42 11.04 5.08
N GLU A 46 -16.70 11.40 4.99
CA GLU A 46 -17.49 11.38 3.74
C GLU A 46 -17.02 12.46 2.76
N LYS A 47 -16.57 13.63 3.23
CA LYS A 47 -15.89 14.62 2.38
C LYS A 47 -14.51 14.17 1.94
N ALA A 48 -13.72 13.51 2.79
CA ALA A 48 -12.42 12.96 2.39
C ALA A 48 -12.56 11.75 1.45
N GLU A 49 -13.60 10.92 1.62
CA GLU A 49 -13.93 9.81 0.73
C GLU A 49 -14.53 10.32 -0.59
N SER A 50 -15.33 11.40 -0.58
CA SER A 50 -15.84 12.02 -1.81
C SER A 50 -14.81 12.90 -2.51
N GLU A 51 -13.87 13.55 -1.81
CA GLU A 51 -12.68 14.20 -2.41
C GLU A 51 -11.70 13.16 -2.97
N ALA A 52 -11.49 12.03 -2.29
CA ALA A 52 -10.70 10.91 -2.83
C ALA A 52 -11.34 10.31 -4.09
N GLN A 53 -12.67 10.20 -4.15
CA GLN A 53 -13.40 9.71 -5.32
C GLN A 53 -13.57 10.77 -6.44
N ALA A 54 -13.62 12.06 -6.12
CA ALA A 54 -13.74 13.15 -7.09
C ALA A 54 -12.40 13.55 -7.72
N THR A 55 -11.27 13.31 -7.04
CA THR A 55 -9.94 13.55 -7.61
C THR A 55 -9.53 12.46 -8.63
N GLU A 56 -10.21 11.31 -8.64
CA GLU A 56 -9.86 10.16 -9.49
C GLU A 56 -10.56 10.13 -10.86
N LYS A 57 -11.49 11.06 -11.17
CA LYS A 57 -12.31 10.98 -12.40
C LYS A 57 -12.17 12.13 -13.41
N THR A 58 -11.25 13.09 -13.22
CA THR A 58 -11.13 14.23 -14.15
C THR A 58 -9.69 14.64 -14.49
N ALA A 59 -8.77 13.70 -14.72
CA ALA A 59 -7.46 14.03 -15.27
C ALA A 59 -6.84 13.00 -16.26
N PRO A 60 -7.53 12.54 -17.33
CA PRO A 60 -7.12 11.29 -17.99
C PRO A 60 -6.03 11.37 -19.07
N GLN A 61 -5.43 12.52 -19.42
CA GLN A 61 -4.56 12.56 -20.63
C GLN A 61 -3.21 13.28 -20.53
N GLN A 62 -2.99 14.19 -19.58
CA GLN A 62 -1.68 14.87 -19.45
C GLN A 62 -0.77 14.24 -18.41
N LEU A 63 -1.32 13.64 -17.35
CA LEU A 63 -0.52 12.92 -16.33
C LEU A 63 0.10 11.64 -16.88
N ASN A 64 -0.59 10.91 -17.76
CA ASN A 64 -0.11 9.62 -18.28
C ASN A 64 1.11 9.75 -19.20
N LYS A 65 1.30 10.88 -19.91
CA LYS A 65 2.49 11.04 -20.77
C LYS A 65 3.79 11.15 -19.97
N GLY A 66 3.79 11.94 -18.89
CA GLY A 66 4.96 12.09 -18.02
C GLY A 66 5.26 10.82 -17.22
N VAL A 67 4.21 10.14 -16.76
CA VAL A 67 4.31 8.87 -16.02
C VAL A 67 4.91 7.76 -16.89
N VAL A 68 4.42 7.60 -18.13
CA VAL A 68 4.95 6.58 -19.06
C VAL A 68 6.39 6.89 -19.47
N SER A 69 6.77 8.17 -19.61
CA SER A 69 8.16 8.53 -19.92
C SER A 69 9.14 8.22 -18.79
N ASP A 70 8.71 8.39 -17.53
CA ASP A 70 9.56 8.10 -16.36
C ASP A 70 9.84 6.60 -16.23
N ASP A 71 8.83 5.76 -16.51
CA ASP A 71 8.97 4.29 -16.49
C ASP A 71 9.90 3.80 -17.62
N ILE A 72 9.83 4.42 -18.80
CA ILE A 72 10.74 4.11 -19.92
C ILE A 72 12.17 4.50 -19.56
N HIS A 73 12.40 5.72 -19.06
CA HIS A 73 13.74 6.19 -18.70
C HIS A 73 14.38 5.31 -17.62
N SER A 74 13.64 4.99 -16.56
CA SER A 74 14.15 4.13 -15.48
C SER A 74 14.48 2.71 -15.95
N SER A 75 13.70 2.16 -16.89
CA SER A 75 14.00 0.86 -17.50
C SER A 75 15.27 0.88 -18.37
N GLU A 76 15.47 1.93 -19.16
CA GLU A 76 16.66 2.11 -20.01
C GLU A 76 17.91 2.28 -19.17
N GLU A 77 17.84 3.14 -18.14
CA GLU A 77 18.92 3.36 -17.19
C GLU A 77 19.32 2.08 -16.46
N THR A 78 18.35 1.28 -16.00
CA THR A 78 18.62 0.01 -15.34
C THR A 78 19.39 -0.94 -16.27
N VAL A 79 18.97 -1.04 -17.53
CA VAL A 79 19.64 -1.91 -18.52
C VAL A 79 21.04 -1.41 -18.84
N GLN A 80 21.24 -0.09 -18.95
CA GLN A 80 22.57 0.49 -19.14
C GLN A 80 23.48 0.27 -17.94
N PHE A 81 22.94 0.41 -16.73
CA PHE A 81 23.65 0.12 -15.48
C PHE A 81 24.08 -1.34 -15.40
N LEU A 82 23.19 -2.30 -15.70
CA LEU A 82 23.53 -3.72 -15.72
C LEU A 82 24.64 -4.04 -16.74
N LYS A 83 24.60 -3.42 -17.92
CA LYS A 83 25.61 -3.62 -18.98
C LYS A 83 26.96 -2.99 -18.70
N SER A 84 27.02 -1.96 -17.85
CA SER A 84 28.24 -1.20 -17.55
C SER A 84 28.86 -1.54 -16.21
N SER A 85 28.09 -2.12 -15.29
CA SER A 85 28.55 -2.52 -13.96
C SER A 85 29.18 -3.92 -13.97
N ASN A 86 29.95 -4.24 -12.93
CA ASN A 86 30.51 -5.58 -12.72
C ASN A 86 29.46 -6.62 -12.29
N LEU A 87 28.17 -6.27 -12.28
CA LEU A 87 27.05 -7.18 -12.00
C LEU A 87 26.59 -7.93 -13.25
N GLY A 88 27.13 -7.53 -14.40
CA GLY A 88 26.83 -8.06 -15.73
C GLY A 88 28.08 -8.03 -16.59
N SER A 89 28.44 -9.14 -17.24
CA SER A 89 29.57 -9.20 -18.17
C SER A 89 29.10 -9.39 -19.62
N GLY A 90 29.57 -8.51 -20.51
CA GLY A 90 29.40 -8.66 -21.95
C GLY A 90 27.96 -8.50 -22.46
N LYS A 91 27.62 -9.26 -23.50
CA LYS A 91 26.37 -9.09 -24.27
C LYS A 91 25.12 -9.55 -23.50
N ASP A 92 25.28 -10.43 -22.52
CA ASP A 92 24.20 -11.08 -21.78
C ASP A 92 24.02 -10.55 -20.34
N ALA A 93 24.60 -9.40 -20.02
CA ALA A 93 24.53 -8.76 -18.71
C ALA A 93 23.10 -8.67 -18.12
N VAL A 94 22.08 -8.46 -18.97
CA VAL A 94 20.66 -8.42 -18.54
C VAL A 94 20.11 -9.76 -18.07
N TYR A 95 20.80 -10.86 -18.36
CA TYR A 95 20.43 -12.22 -17.96
C TYR A 95 21.24 -12.76 -16.79
N GLU A 96 22.32 -12.10 -16.36
CA GLU A 96 23.15 -12.58 -15.24
C GLU A 96 22.40 -12.53 -13.91
N LEU A 97 21.62 -11.48 -13.68
CA LEU A 97 20.77 -11.36 -12.51
C LEU A 97 19.34 -11.86 -12.81
N PRO A 98 18.72 -12.59 -11.86
CA PRO A 98 17.31 -12.92 -11.93
C PRO A 98 16.44 -11.68 -11.73
N TRP A 99 15.34 -11.57 -12.49
CA TRP A 99 14.39 -10.46 -12.36
C TRP A 99 13.11 -10.94 -11.68
N TYR A 100 12.71 -10.25 -10.62
CA TYR A 100 11.52 -10.53 -9.84
C TYR A 100 10.53 -9.38 -9.94
N LEU A 101 9.30 -9.69 -10.34
CA LEU A 101 8.19 -8.74 -10.28
C LEU A 101 7.57 -8.79 -8.87
N VAL A 102 7.47 -7.65 -8.19
CA VAL A 102 6.89 -7.58 -6.84
C VAL A 102 5.53 -6.88 -6.91
N ILE A 103 4.45 -7.66 -6.77
CA ILE A 103 3.08 -7.18 -6.77
C ILE A 103 2.44 -7.32 -5.38
N GLY A 104 1.37 -6.57 -5.14
CA GLY A 104 0.76 -6.49 -3.81
C GLY A 104 -0.09 -5.24 -3.65
N GLY A 105 -1.16 -5.31 -2.85
CA GLY A 105 -2.06 -4.19 -2.65
C GLY A 105 -1.38 -3.02 -1.93
N PRO A 106 -2.04 -1.86 -1.84
CA PRO A 106 -1.56 -0.78 -0.99
C PRO A 106 -1.31 -1.29 0.44
N LYS A 107 -0.21 -0.85 1.07
CA LYS A 107 0.18 -1.26 2.44
C LYS A 107 0.36 -2.77 2.63
N SER A 108 0.62 -3.54 1.57
CA SER A 108 0.97 -4.96 1.71
C SER A 108 2.44 -5.23 2.05
N GLY A 109 3.22 -4.19 2.34
CA GLY A 109 4.61 -4.35 2.80
C GLY A 109 5.66 -4.55 1.70
N LYS A 110 5.36 -4.34 0.41
CA LYS A 110 6.32 -4.50 -0.70
C LYS A 110 7.62 -3.71 -0.51
N SER A 111 7.51 -2.40 -0.25
CA SER A 111 8.68 -1.56 -0.02
C SER A 111 9.37 -1.93 1.31
N SER A 112 8.60 -2.34 2.34
CA SER A 112 9.16 -2.86 3.60
C SER A 112 9.96 -4.15 3.38
N LEU A 113 9.47 -5.06 2.53
CA LEU A 113 10.16 -6.29 2.14
C LEU A 113 11.48 -5.96 1.44
N SER A 114 11.46 -4.99 0.51
CA SER A 114 12.67 -4.51 -0.16
C SER A 114 13.71 -4.03 0.87
N LEU A 115 13.32 -3.17 1.81
CA LEU A 115 14.23 -2.64 2.83
C LEU A 115 14.71 -3.69 3.84
N ALA A 116 13.81 -4.59 4.25
CA ALA A 116 14.10 -5.61 5.26
C ALA A 116 14.84 -6.83 4.71
N SER A 117 14.97 -6.95 3.38
CA SER A 117 15.60 -8.10 2.71
C SER A 117 17.08 -8.27 3.05
N GLY A 118 17.76 -7.24 3.54
CA GLY A 118 19.21 -7.25 3.77
C GLY A 118 20.04 -7.31 2.48
N LEU A 119 19.42 -7.17 1.31
CA LEU A 119 20.10 -7.19 0.03
C LEU A 119 20.91 -5.90 -0.18
N ASN A 120 22.02 -6.02 -0.91
CA ASN A 120 22.88 -4.89 -1.21
C ASN A 120 22.35 -4.11 -2.42
N PHE A 121 21.48 -3.14 -2.17
CA PHE A 121 20.89 -2.28 -3.21
C PHE A 121 21.92 -1.32 -3.80
N GLN A 122 21.99 -1.33 -5.13
CA GLN A 122 22.81 -0.44 -5.92
C GLN A 122 22.02 0.83 -6.24
N THR A 123 22.70 1.96 -6.21
CA THR A 123 22.09 3.25 -6.55
C THR A 123 22.22 3.49 -8.04
N LEU A 124 21.10 3.53 -8.76
CA LEU A 124 21.07 3.95 -10.16
C LEU A 124 21.38 5.46 -10.26
N PRO A 125 21.92 5.96 -11.39
CA PRO A 125 22.29 7.38 -11.53
C PRO A 125 21.18 8.40 -11.21
N SER A 126 19.92 8.07 -11.52
CA SER A 126 18.74 8.90 -11.24
C SER A 126 18.24 8.80 -9.79
N GLN A 127 18.73 7.81 -9.04
CA GLN A 127 18.29 7.53 -7.67
C GLN A 127 19.25 8.14 -6.65
N ARG A 128 18.72 8.58 -5.51
CA ARG A 128 19.55 8.98 -4.38
C ARG A 128 19.70 7.82 -3.40
N GLN A 129 20.90 7.61 -2.85
CA GLN A 129 21.13 6.54 -1.89
C GLN A 129 20.21 6.64 -0.65
N SER A 130 19.81 7.85 -0.26
CA SER A 130 18.84 8.10 0.81
C SER A 130 17.43 7.58 0.47
N GLU A 131 17.06 7.59 -0.80
CA GLU A 131 15.75 7.13 -1.28
C GLU A 131 15.63 5.60 -1.21
N LEU A 132 16.75 4.88 -1.30
CA LEU A 132 16.80 3.43 -1.13
C LEU A 132 16.61 2.98 0.32
N LYS A 133 16.67 3.89 1.30
CA LYS A 133 16.55 3.58 2.74
C LYS A 133 15.21 4.00 3.35
N PHE A 134 14.33 4.60 2.57
CA PHE A 134 13.07 5.16 3.05
C PHE A 134 11.86 4.53 2.37
N ILE A 135 10.81 4.25 3.16
CA ILE A 135 9.53 3.76 2.64
C ILE A 135 8.72 4.96 2.13
N ARG A 136 8.67 5.13 0.80
CA ARG A 136 7.74 6.05 0.14
C ARG A 136 6.62 5.29 -0.58
N PRO A 137 5.46 5.92 -0.82
CA PRO A 137 4.49 5.36 -1.76
C PRO A 137 5.11 5.22 -3.16
N THR A 138 5.15 3.99 -3.67
CA THR A 138 5.52 3.73 -5.07
C THR A 138 4.38 4.22 -5.97
N ARG A 139 4.67 5.19 -6.85
CA ARG A 139 3.67 5.79 -7.75
C ARG A 139 3.41 4.90 -8.98
N ASN A 140 4.49 4.36 -9.57
CA ASN A 140 4.48 3.49 -10.74
C ASN A 140 5.31 2.23 -10.48
N VAL A 141 6.45 2.07 -11.15
CA VAL A 141 7.36 0.93 -10.98
C VAL A 141 8.75 1.45 -10.59
N ASP A 142 9.21 1.08 -9.41
CA ASP A 142 10.59 1.32 -8.99
C ASP A 142 11.46 0.14 -9.44
N TRP A 143 12.39 0.41 -10.35
CA TRP A 143 13.44 -0.54 -10.73
C TRP A 143 14.55 -0.52 -9.68
N ARG A 144 14.74 -1.63 -8.97
CA ARG A 144 15.74 -1.77 -7.91
C ARG A 144 16.72 -2.87 -8.22
N VAL A 145 17.99 -2.50 -8.40
CA VAL A 145 19.08 -3.43 -8.66
C VAL A 145 19.80 -3.76 -7.36
N THR A 146 20.11 -5.03 -7.14
CA THR A 146 20.98 -5.50 -6.05
C THR A 146 22.18 -6.25 -6.60
N SER A 147 23.07 -6.71 -5.72
CA SER A 147 24.14 -7.66 -6.09
C SER A 147 23.62 -8.99 -6.63
N ASP A 148 22.38 -9.37 -6.29
CA ASP A 148 21.88 -10.74 -6.45
C ASP A 148 20.64 -10.83 -7.35
N ALA A 149 19.92 -9.73 -7.56
CA ALA A 149 18.68 -9.71 -8.34
C ALA A 149 18.28 -8.29 -8.78
N VAL A 150 17.35 -8.23 -9.73
CA VAL A 150 16.61 -7.01 -10.08
C VAL A 150 15.16 -7.16 -9.62
N PHE A 151 14.67 -6.21 -8.83
CA PHE A 151 13.28 -6.16 -8.39
C PHE A 151 12.53 -5.04 -9.10
N LEU A 152 11.37 -5.38 -9.64
CA LEU A 152 10.42 -4.42 -10.17
C LEU A 152 9.33 -4.23 -9.11
N ASP A 153 9.49 -3.23 -8.25
CA ASP A 153 8.54 -2.92 -7.18
C ASP A 153 7.40 -2.07 -7.75
N THR A 154 6.20 -2.66 -7.85
CA THR A 154 5.05 -1.99 -8.47
C THR A 154 4.21 -1.24 -7.43
N ALA A 155 3.56 -0.17 -7.84
CA ALA A 155 2.55 0.51 -7.04
C ALA A 155 1.41 -0.43 -6.62
N GLY A 156 0.78 -0.15 -5.48
CA GLY A 156 -0.34 -0.97 -4.99
C GLY A 156 -1.54 -1.02 -5.93
N ARG A 157 -1.68 0.00 -6.79
CA ARG A 157 -2.75 0.11 -7.78
C ARG A 157 -2.70 -0.97 -8.85
N TYR A 158 -1.54 -1.55 -9.16
CA TYR A 158 -1.44 -2.65 -10.14
C TYR A 158 -2.18 -3.94 -9.71
N GLN A 159 -2.50 -4.09 -8.42
CA GLN A 159 -3.35 -5.18 -7.92
C GLN A 159 -4.86 -4.83 -7.96
N LEU A 160 -5.27 -3.61 -8.31
CA LEU A 160 -6.69 -3.27 -8.41
C LEU A 160 -7.23 -3.69 -9.80
N GLU A 161 -8.49 -4.15 -9.86
CA GLU A 161 -9.21 -4.25 -11.13
C GLU A 161 -9.27 -2.85 -11.78
N GLY A 162 -8.97 -2.76 -13.07
CA GLY A 162 -8.97 -1.49 -13.79
C GLY A 162 -7.72 -0.61 -13.60
N ALA A 163 -6.66 -1.09 -12.95
CA ALA A 163 -5.33 -0.48 -13.12
C ALA A 163 -5.07 -0.34 -14.62
N GLU A 164 -4.83 0.88 -15.09
CA GLU A 164 -4.89 1.24 -16.51
C GLU A 164 -4.24 0.14 -17.36
N GLU A 165 -5.05 -0.64 -18.09
CA GLU A 165 -4.58 -1.85 -18.78
C GLU A 165 -3.36 -1.57 -19.67
N GLY A 166 -3.25 -0.33 -20.18
CA GLY A 166 -2.11 0.18 -20.93
C GLY A 166 -0.81 0.28 -20.13
N GLU A 167 -0.83 0.74 -18.88
CA GLU A 167 0.40 0.85 -18.05
C GLU A 167 0.93 -0.54 -17.67
N TRP A 168 0.04 -1.44 -17.24
CA TRP A 168 0.43 -2.81 -16.90
C TRP A 168 0.96 -3.55 -18.13
N THR A 169 0.26 -3.45 -19.26
CA THR A 169 0.71 -4.04 -20.51
C THR A 169 2.04 -3.44 -20.97
N GLY A 170 2.20 -2.12 -20.86
CA GLY A 170 3.43 -1.40 -21.22
C GLY A 170 4.62 -1.82 -20.36
N LEU A 171 4.42 -2.07 -19.07
CA LEU A 171 5.44 -2.64 -18.19
C LEU A 171 5.88 -4.03 -18.69
N LEU A 172 4.93 -4.93 -18.94
CA LEU A 172 5.25 -6.29 -19.40
C LEU A 172 5.94 -6.29 -20.77
N GLU A 173 5.55 -5.39 -21.67
CA GLU A 173 6.22 -5.18 -22.96
C GLU A 173 7.63 -4.64 -22.80
N THR A 174 7.84 -3.71 -21.86
CA THR A 174 9.17 -3.17 -21.54
C THR A 174 10.10 -4.26 -21.01
N ILE A 175 9.62 -5.11 -20.11
CA ILE A 175 10.39 -6.25 -19.60
C ILE A 175 10.77 -7.19 -20.75
N LYS A 176 9.80 -7.52 -21.62
CA LYS A 176 10.01 -8.40 -22.78
C LYS A 176 10.95 -7.81 -23.83
N LYS A 177 10.94 -6.49 -24.01
CA LYS A 177 11.87 -5.77 -24.90
C LYS A 177 13.32 -6.01 -24.49
N TYR A 178 13.61 -5.97 -23.19
CA TYR A 178 14.99 -6.13 -22.69
C TYR A 178 15.41 -7.58 -22.43
N ARG A 179 14.46 -8.46 -22.06
CA ARG A 179 14.72 -9.89 -21.82
C ARG A 179 13.75 -10.79 -22.60
N PRO A 180 13.84 -10.82 -23.95
CA PRO A 180 12.87 -11.55 -24.79
C PRO A 180 12.78 -13.06 -24.50
N ASN A 181 13.89 -13.70 -24.11
CA ASN A 181 13.95 -15.15 -23.90
C ASN A 181 13.59 -15.58 -22.47
N ARG A 182 13.78 -14.69 -21.49
CA ARG A 182 13.47 -14.93 -20.07
C ARG A 182 13.03 -13.61 -19.41
N PRO A 183 11.80 -13.13 -19.67
CA PRO A 183 11.35 -11.83 -19.16
C PRO A 183 11.47 -11.70 -17.64
N LEU A 184 11.02 -12.73 -16.91
CA LEU A 184 11.04 -12.80 -15.45
C LEU A 184 11.56 -14.16 -15.00
N ASP A 185 12.17 -14.20 -13.82
CA ASP A 185 12.62 -15.42 -13.15
C ASP A 185 11.63 -15.85 -12.04
N GLY A 186 10.89 -14.89 -11.50
CA GLY A 186 9.81 -15.14 -10.55
C GLY A 186 8.93 -13.93 -10.29
N MET A 187 7.90 -14.15 -9.51
CA MET A 187 7.01 -13.10 -9.02
C MET A 187 6.81 -13.25 -7.51
N ILE A 188 6.87 -12.13 -6.81
CA ILE A 188 6.63 -12.05 -5.37
C ILE A 188 5.28 -11.35 -5.16
N VAL A 189 4.35 -12.05 -4.53
CA VAL A 189 3.01 -11.55 -4.21
C VAL A 189 2.95 -11.23 -2.74
N SER A 190 2.94 -9.93 -2.43
CA SER A 190 2.88 -9.44 -1.06
C SER A 190 1.44 -9.24 -0.62
N VAL A 191 1.02 -10.00 0.40
CA VAL A 191 -0.34 -10.06 0.91
C VAL A 191 -0.38 -9.51 2.34
N ASN A 192 -1.29 -8.56 2.60
CA ASN A 192 -1.48 -8.03 3.93
C ASN A 192 -2.36 -8.99 4.75
N VAL A 193 -1.80 -9.56 5.82
CA VAL A 193 -2.49 -10.51 6.70
C VAL A 193 -3.62 -9.83 7.48
N GLU A 194 -3.40 -8.59 7.94
CA GLU A 194 -4.43 -7.80 8.63
C GLU A 194 -5.64 -7.57 7.74
N ARG A 195 -5.43 -7.39 6.43
CA ARG A 195 -6.54 -7.28 5.47
C ARG A 195 -7.33 -8.58 5.39
N ILE A 196 -6.65 -9.73 5.29
CA ILE A 196 -7.33 -11.03 5.27
C ILE A 196 -8.14 -11.23 6.55
N LEU A 197 -7.58 -10.90 7.72
CA LEU A 197 -8.23 -11.10 9.02
C LEU A 197 -9.49 -10.24 9.22
N HIS A 198 -9.60 -9.10 8.54
CA HIS A 198 -10.75 -8.19 8.63
C HIS A 198 -11.70 -8.29 7.44
N SER A 199 -11.41 -9.16 6.48
CA SER A 199 -12.25 -9.39 5.30
C SER A 199 -13.15 -10.60 5.49
N ASP A 200 -14.32 -10.57 4.85
CA ASP A 200 -15.19 -11.74 4.77
C ASP A 200 -14.74 -12.71 3.65
N ASP A 201 -15.38 -13.88 3.58
CA ASP A 201 -15.04 -14.92 2.61
C ASP A 201 -15.17 -14.44 1.15
N ASN A 202 -16.17 -13.59 0.86
CA ASN A 202 -16.37 -13.05 -0.48
C ASN A 202 -15.24 -12.08 -0.84
N GLU A 203 -14.85 -11.19 0.08
CA GLU A 203 -13.74 -10.25 -0.11
C GLU A 203 -12.40 -10.97 -0.32
N ILE A 204 -12.15 -12.05 0.45
CA ILE A 204 -10.96 -12.89 0.29
C ILE A 204 -10.98 -13.58 -1.07
N GLU A 205 -12.12 -14.14 -1.48
CA GLU A 205 -12.27 -14.79 -2.79
C GLU A 205 -12.02 -13.80 -3.93
N GLN A 206 -12.58 -12.58 -3.86
CA GLN A 206 -12.35 -11.54 -4.86
C GLN A 206 -10.87 -11.15 -4.91
N MET A 207 -10.23 -10.93 -3.77
CA MET A 207 -8.80 -10.63 -3.72
C MET A 207 -7.95 -11.75 -4.36
N ALA A 208 -8.30 -13.02 -4.11
CA ALA A 208 -7.64 -14.17 -4.72
C ALA A 208 -7.86 -14.25 -6.23
N LYS A 209 -9.08 -13.97 -6.70
CA LYS A 209 -9.41 -13.90 -8.14
C LYS A 209 -8.59 -12.83 -8.85
N VAL A 210 -8.52 -11.63 -8.29
CA VAL A 210 -7.75 -10.53 -8.87
C VAL A 210 -6.26 -10.86 -8.90
N LEU A 211 -5.72 -11.40 -7.81
CA LEU A 211 -4.33 -11.86 -7.78
C LEU A 211 -4.05 -12.90 -8.86
N ARG A 212 -4.88 -13.95 -8.94
CA ARG A 212 -4.77 -15.00 -9.95
C ARG A 212 -4.84 -14.42 -11.37
N GLY A 213 -5.77 -13.52 -11.64
CA GLY A 213 -5.88 -12.83 -12.92
C GLY A 213 -4.58 -12.13 -13.31
N ARG A 214 -3.93 -11.42 -12.38
CA ARG A 214 -2.62 -10.80 -12.64
C ARG A 214 -1.51 -11.83 -12.92
N ILE A 215 -1.49 -12.97 -12.21
CA ILE A 215 -0.52 -14.05 -12.50
C ILE A 215 -0.73 -14.58 -13.91
N ASP A 216 -1.99 -14.81 -14.29
CA ASP A 216 -2.38 -15.36 -15.58
C ASP A 216 -2.01 -14.38 -16.71
N GLU A 217 -2.26 -13.08 -16.53
CA GLU A 217 -1.86 -12.03 -17.48
C GLU A 217 -0.34 -12.00 -17.72
N VAL A 218 0.47 -12.05 -16.64
CA VAL A 218 1.94 -12.10 -16.75
C VAL A 218 2.37 -13.37 -17.49
N THR A 219 1.80 -14.51 -17.12
CA THR A 219 2.10 -15.81 -17.74
C THR A 219 1.76 -15.80 -19.23
N GLN A 220 0.60 -15.27 -19.60
CA GLN A 220 0.13 -15.19 -20.98
C GLN A 220 1.00 -14.25 -21.84
N LYS A 221 1.37 -13.07 -21.32
CA LYS A 221 2.14 -12.06 -22.06
C LYS A 221 3.61 -12.46 -22.22
N THR A 222 4.21 -13.02 -21.16
CA THR A 222 5.61 -13.45 -21.14
C THR A 222 5.83 -14.82 -21.78
N LYS A 223 4.80 -15.67 -21.84
CA LYS A 223 4.84 -17.05 -22.39
C LYS A 223 5.86 -17.96 -21.71
N ILE A 224 6.20 -17.68 -20.46
CA ILE A 224 7.11 -18.49 -19.65
C ILE A 224 6.43 -18.96 -18.37
N ARG A 225 6.87 -20.10 -17.84
CA ARG A 225 6.54 -20.52 -16.47
C ARG A 225 7.60 -19.96 -15.53
N PHE A 226 7.17 -19.35 -14.44
CA PHE A 226 8.05 -18.78 -13.42
C PHE A 226 7.52 -19.14 -12.03
N SER A 227 8.38 -19.04 -11.02
CA SER A 227 7.97 -19.33 -9.64
C SER A 227 7.19 -18.16 -9.05
N VAL A 228 6.09 -18.46 -8.35
CA VAL A 228 5.31 -17.47 -7.60
C VAL A 228 5.54 -17.67 -6.11
N LEU A 229 6.04 -16.63 -5.45
CA LEU A 229 6.33 -16.61 -4.02
C LEU A 229 5.32 -15.73 -3.30
N PHE A 230 4.65 -16.24 -2.26
CA PHE A 230 3.75 -15.44 -1.45
C PHE A 230 4.48 -14.93 -0.20
N TRP A 231 4.44 -13.62 -0.01
CA TRP A 231 4.96 -12.95 1.18
C TRP A 231 3.79 -12.43 2.01
N PHE A 232 3.63 -12.99 3.21
CA PHE A 232 2.59 -12.55 4.14
C PHE A 232 3.16 -11.48 5.07
N TYR A 233 2.70 -10.25 4.84
CA TYR A 233 3.08 -9.10 5.64
C TYR A 233 2.10 -8.90 6.79
N VAL A 234 2.62 -8.99 8.00
CA VAL A 234 1.90 -8.62 9.22
C VAL A 234 2.34 -7.22 9.61
N THR A 235 1.40 -6.26 9.59
CA THR A 235 1.67 -4.93 10.14
C THR A 235 2.03 -5.10 11.62
N PRO A 236 3.17 -4.58 12.11
CA PRO A 236 3.51 -4.70 13.51
C PRO A 236 2.44 -4.01 14.35
N ILE A 237 1.70 -4.80 15.15
CA ILE A 237 0.90 -4.30 16.27
C ILE A 237 1.91 -3.92 17.35
N GLN A 238 2.52 -2.74 17.20
CA GLN A 238 3.59 -2.22 18.05
C GLN A 238 4.73 -3.23 18.37
N SER A 239 5.87 -3.00 17.69
CA SER A 239 7.15 -3.69 17.83
C SER A 239 7.28 -5.03 17.06
N LYS A 240 8.13 -4.99 16.02
CA LYS A 240 8.65 -6.10 15.19
C LYS A 240 7.71 -6.65 14.11
N ALA A 241 8.12 -6.46 12.85
CA ALA A 241 7.56 -7.13 11.70
C ALA A 241 8.02 -8.59 11.69
N PHE A 242 7.11 -9.52 11.37
CA PHE A 242 7.39 -10.94 11.16
C PHE A 242 6.85 -11.31 9.77
N GLY A 243 7.68 -11.93 8.94
CA GLY A 243 7.29 -12.42 7.61
C GLY A 243 7.33 -13.94 7.60
N ILE A 244 6.29 -14.57 7.04
CA ILE A 244 6.24 -16.03 6.82
C ILE A 244 6.26 -16.27 5.30
N LEU A 245 7.19 -17.12 4.87
CA LEU A 245 7.42 -17.45 3.46
C LEU A 245 6.68 -18.74 3.10
N PHE A 246 5.82 -18.70 2.07
CA PHE A 246 5.22 -19.90 1.49
C PHE A 246 5.55 -19.99 -0.01
N GLN A 247 6.09 -21.13 -0.42
CA GLN A 247 6.33 -21.47 -1.81
C GLN A 247 5.26 -22.45 -2.28
N ILE A 248 4.45 -22.04 -3.27
CA ILE A 248 3.51 -22.94 -3.94
C ILE A 248 4.25 -23.49 -5.17
N ARG A 249 4.42 -24.82 -5.22
CA ARG A 249 5.03 -25.53 -6.36
C ARG A 249 4.02 -25.78 -7.47
#